data_AF-A0A3D8VU88-F1
#
_entry.id   AF-A0A3D8VU88-F1
#
_cell.length_a   1.000
_cell.length_b   1.000
_cell.length_c   1.000
_cell.angle_alpha   90.00
_cell.angle_beta   90.00
_cell.angle_gamma   90.00
#
_symmetry.space_group_name_H-M   'P 1'
#
loop_
_entity.id
_entity.type
_entity.pdbx_description
1 polymer ?
#
loop_
_entity_poly.entity_id
_entity_poly.type
_entity_poly.pdbx_seq_one_letter_code
_entity_poly.pdbx_strand_id
1 'polypeptide(L)'
;MEQMILQTCNCYVVHATNPKETEPQKLAQLMFLFGIWSKGCVKMAENSQVLLRCPHCSNKTTMRVLNNYKKPTLLSQEGDKKVEEYDIFRLFECNTCKGIQLYHIYWHSQYKRDDYDIYEDLGKLLFPKNESIELNKLPENIKGAYESANLVRNVDDIMCIMGLRRALEMLCKDNGAVNGQLHQKLNELQQKGILPPLMGDIAKVIKDTGNMS
;
A
#
# COMPACT_ATOMS: atom_id res chain seq x y z
N MET A 1 -30.79 24.95 20.93
CA MET A 1 -31.62 24.00 20.15
C MET A 1 -31.58 24.49 18.72
N GLU A 2 -30.54 24.11 17.97
CA GLU A 2 -30.42 24.45 16.54
C GLU A 2 -29.91 23.21 15.81
N GLN A 3 -30.64 22.87 14.75
CA GLN A 3 -30.65 21.57 14.10
C GLN A 3 -29.48 21.41 13.13
N MET A 4 -28.88 20.23 13.22
CA MET A 4 -27.93 19.63 12.29
C MET A 4 -28.60 19.43 10.92
N ILE A 5 -28.17 20.16 9.89
CA ILE A 5 -28.50 19.82 8.50
C ILE A 5 -27.37 18.93 7.97
N LEU A 6 -27.60 17.61 8.00
CA LEU A 6 -26.85 16.62 7.24
C LEU A 6 -27.21 16.79 5.75
N GLN A 7 -26.35 17.47 4.98
CA GLN A 7 -26.42 17.39 3.52
C GLN A 7 -25.63 16.17 3.04
N THR A 8 -26.36 15.14 2.65
CA THR A 8 -25.86 13.97 1.91
C THR A 8 -25.39 14.41 0.52
N CYS A 9 -24.10 14.30 0.22
CA CYS A 9 -23.57 14.44 -1.14
C CYS A 9 -23.85 13.15 -1.93
N ASN A 10 -24.87 13.19 -2.80
CA ASN A 10 -25.06 12.20 -3.85
C ASN A 10 -24.02 12.43 -4.96
N CYS A 11 -22.94 11.66 -4.96
CA CYS A 11 -22.02 11.59 -6.09
C CYS A 11 -22.63 10.68 -7.17
N TYR A 12 -23.21 11.24 -8.23
CA TYR A 12 -23.56 10.48 -9.42
C TYR A 12 -22.29 10.07 -10.18
N VAL A 13 -22.08 8.77 -10.34
CA VAL A 13 -21.09 8.21 -11.25
C VAL A 13 -21.66 8.34 -12.66
N VAL A 14 -21.09 9.22 -13.48
CA VAL A 14 -21.40 9.25 -14.92
C VAL A 14 -20.62 8.11 -15.57
N HIS A 15 -21.28 6.96 -15.78
CA HIS A 15 -20.76 5.92 -16.67
C HIS A 15 -20.86 6.42 -18.12
N ALA A 16 -19.73 6.84 -18.68
CA ALA A 16 -19.63 7.09 -20.12
C ALA A 16 -19.63 5.75 -20.87
N THR A 17 -20.80 5.29 -21.30
CA THR A 17 -20.90 4.21 -22.29
C THR A 17 -20.88 4.81 -23.69
N ASN A 18 -19.88 4.39 -24.47
CA ASN A 18 -19.71 4.50 -25.94
C ASN A 18 -18.66 5.55 -26.42
N PRO A 19 -17.60 5.11 -27.15
CA PRO A 19 -16.53 5.99 -27.60
C PRO A 19 -16.77 6.40 -29.06
N LYS A 20 -17.33 7.59 -29.26
CA LYS A 20 -17.25 8.37 -30.51
C LYS A 20 -18.00 9.67 -30.24
N GLU A 21 -17.28 10.69 -29.77
CA GLU A 21 -17.46 12.09 -30.17
C GLU A 21 -16.56 13.01 -29.34
N THR A 22 -16.01 14.00 -30.04
CA THR A 22 -15.06 15.03 -29.62
C THR A 22 -15.74 16.10 -28.74
N GLU A 23 -16.39 15.68 -27.66
CA GLU A 23 -17.25 16.53 -26.84
C GLU A 23 -16.87 16.78 -25.35
N PRO A 24 -15.65 16.52 -24.82
CA PRO A 24 -15.34 16.90 -23.45
C PRO A 24 -15.32 18.43 -23.22
N GLN A 25 -14.95 19.21 -24.26
CA GLN A 25 -14.78 20.66 -24.14
C GLN A 25 -16.10 21.44 -24.17
N LYS A 26 -17.11 20.97 -24.91
CA LYS A 26 -18.44 21.61 -24.98
C LYS A 26 -19.26 21.36 -23.71
N LEU A 27 -19.18 20.15 -23.14
CA LEU A 27 -19.79 19.82 -21.85
C LEU A 27 -19.19 20.65 -20.71
N ALA A 28 -17.86 20.85 -20.71
CA ALA A 28 -17.20 21.72 -19.74
C ALA A 28 -17.65 23.20 -19.85
N GLN A 29 -17.85 23.71 -21.08
CA GLN A 29 -18.38 25.06 -21.30
C GLN A 29 -19.83 25.23 -20.86
N LEU A 30 -20.71 24.26 -21.14
CA LEU A 30 -22.10 24.29 -20.65
C LEU A 30 -22.15 24.24 -19.12
N MET A 31 -21.36 23.38 -18.48
CA MET A 31 -21.36 23.25 -17.02
C MET A 31 -20.81 24.51 -16.30
N PHE A 32 -19.94 25.28 -16.96
CA PHE A 32 -19.46 26.57 -16.45
C PHE A 32 -20.55 27.65 -16.50
N LEU A 33 -21.39 27.64 -17.55
CA LEU A 33 -22.51 28.58 -17.71
C LEU A 33 -23.66 28.33 -16.73
N PHE A 34 -23.84 27.09 -16.26
CA PHE A 34 -24.92 26.73 -15.32
C PHE A 34 -24.52 26.79 -13.83
N GLY A 35 -23.31 27.25 -13.50
CA GLY A 35 -22.94 27.51 -12.09
C GLY A 35 -22.90 26.29 -11.18
N ILE A 36 -22.76 25.07 -11.72
CA ILE A 36 -22.80 23.79 -10.97
C ILE A 36 -21.49 23.51 -10.22
N TRP A 37 -20.50 24.41 -10.27
CA TRP A 37 -19.21 24.24 -9.59
C TRP A 37 -19.31 24.56 -8.09
N SER A 38 -19.78 23.61 -7.29
CA SER A 38 -19.53 23.61 -5.84
C SER A 38 -18.03 23.43 -5.59
N LYS A 39 -17.44 24.27 -4.75
CA LYS A 39 -16.02 24.29 -4.36
C LYS A 39 -15.53 22.93 -3.83
N GLY A 40 -15.12 22.07 -4.73
CA GLY A 40 -14.57 20.75 -4.47
C GLY A 40 -13.91 20.22 -5.74
N CYS A 41 -12.96 20.98 -6.29
CA CYS A 41 -12.33 20.65 -7.56
C CYS A 41 -11.51 19.36 -7.44
N VAL A 42 -12.09 18.24 -7.85
CA VAL A 42 -11.32 17.13 -8.40
C VAL A 42 -10.79 17.64 -9.75
N LYS A 43 -9.53 18.09 -9.76
CA LYS A 43 -8.84 18.34 -11.03
C LYS A 43 -8.78 17.01 -11.78
N MET A 44 -9.26 17.01 -13.01
CA MET A 44 -9.14 15.89 -13.95
C MET A 44 -7.68 15.41 -13.95
N ALA A 45 -7.50 14.10 -13.75
CA ALA A 45 -6.19 13.48 -13.59
C ALA A 45 -5.32 13.74 -14.82
N GLU A 46 -4.31 14.59 -14.66
CA GLU A 46 -3.14 14.58 -15.51
C GLU A 46 -2.59 13.14 -15.44
N ASN A 47 -2.43 12.49 -16.61
CA ASN A 47 -2.13 11.06 -16.77
C ASN A 47 -0.67 10.75 -16.35
N SER A 48 -0.35 11.14 -15.13
CA SER A 48 0.96 11.13 -14.52
C SER A 48 1.21 9.75 -13.96
N GLN A 49 2.43 9.26 -14.21
CA GLN A 49 2.91 7.99 -13.71
C GLN A 49 4.21 8.20 -12.94
N VAL A 50 4.41 7.37 -11.92
CA VAL A 50 5.60 7.43 -11.06
C VAL A 50 6.13 6.02 -10.89
N LEU A 51 7.44 5.82 -11.06
CA LEU A 51 8.08 4.53 -10.81
C LEU A 51 8.29 4.34 -9.30
N LEU A 52 7.51 3.47 -8.66
CA LEU A 52 7.63 3.18 -7.22
C LEU A 52 7.61 1.67 -6.97
N ARG A 53 8.13 1.25 -5.82
CA ARG A 53 7.93 -0.12 -5.33
C ARG A 53 6.53 -0.26 -4.74
N CYS A 54 5.77 -1.24 -5.22
CA CYS A 54 4.45 -1.55 -4.70
C CYS A 54 4.56 -2.27 -3.34
N PRO A 55 3.91 -1.80 -2.27
CA PRO A 55 3.88 -2.52 -0.99
C PRO A 55 3.02 -3.79 -1.04
N HIS A 56 2.09 -3.88 -2.00
CA HIS A 56 1.25 -5.07 -2.20
C HIS A 56 1.99 -6.21 -2.90
N CYS A 57 2.49 -6.01 -4.12
CA CYS A 57 3.14 -7.08 -4.90
C CYS A 57 4.67 -7.01 -4.95
N SER A 58 5.28 -6.08 -4.20
CA SER A 58 6.73 -5.87 -4.11
C SER A 58 7.47 -5.52 -5.41
N ASN A 59 6.78 -5.48 -6.56
CA ASN A 59 7.35 -5.07 -7.84
C ASN A 59 7.67 -3.56 -7.88
N LYS A 60 8.82 -3.18 -8.44
CA LYS A 60 9.11 -1.80 -8.85
C LYS A 60 8.46 -1.58 -10.21
N THR A 61 7.43 -0.74 -10.26
CA THR A 61 6.55 -0.60 -11.44
C THR A 61 6.03 0.82 -11.55
N THR A 62 5.52 1.19 -12.73
CA THR A 62 4.86 2.47 -12.89
C THR A 62 3.52 2.45 -12.15
N MET A 63 3.28 3.50 -11.39
CA MET A 63 2.08 3.72 -10.60
C MET A 63 1.25 4.81 -11.25
N ARG A 64 -0.05 4.59 -11.41
CA ARG A 64 -0.97 5.63 -11.86
C ARG A 64 -1.30 6.55 -10.69
N VAL A 65 -1.13 7.86 -10.87
CA VAL A 65 -1.56 8.84 -9.85
C VAL A 65 -3.07 9.02 -9.94
N LEU A 66 -3.79 8.53 -8.93
CA LEU A 66 -5.25 8.66 -8.86
C LEU A 66 -5.67 9.99 -8.25
N ASN A 67 -4.90 10.50 -7.29
CA ASN A 67 -5.19 11.76 -6.63
C ASN A 67 -3.90 12.42 -6.10
N ASN A 68 -3.92 13.75 -6.04
CA ASN A 68 -2.86 14.59 -5.49
C ASN A 68 -3.48 15.77 -4.74
N TYR A 69 -3.60 15.63 -3.43
CA TYR A 69 -4.11 16.67 -2.54
C TYR A 69 -2.96 17.42 -1.87
N LYS A 70 -2.95 18.75 -1.99
CA LYS A 70 -1.96 19.61 -1.34
C LYS A 70 -2.66 20.42 -0.24
N LYS A 71 -2.21 20.26 1.00
CA LYS A 71 -2.65 21.05 2.14
C LYS A 71 -1.53 22.02 2.51
N PRO A 72 -1.75 23.35 2.43
CA PRO A 72 -0.83 24.32 3.00
C PRO A 72 -0.75 24.10 4.51
N THR A 73 0.47 23.96 5.03
CA THR A 73 0.71 23.64 6.44
C THR A 73 1.09 24.90 7.21
N LEU A 74 2.06 25.66 6.72
CA LEU A 74 2.46 26.96 7.24
C LEU A 74 2.91 27.88 6.10
N LEU A 75 2.69 29.18 6.29
CA LEU A 75 3.34 30.24 5.53
C LEU A 75 4.15 31.05 6.55
N SER A 76 5.46 30.83 6.59
CA SER A 76 6.37 31.56 7.47
C SER A 76 7.20 32.54 6.66
N GLN A 77 7.69 33.58 7.35
CA GLN A 77 8.58 34.56 6.77
C GLN A 77 9.93 34.44 7.50
N GLU A 78 10.96 33.99 6.78
CA GLU A 78 12.34 33.99 7.28
C GLU A 78 13.10 35.12 6.56
N GLY A 79 13.23 36.26 7.24
CA GLY A 79 13.77 37.48 6.64
C GLY A 79 12.83 38.05 5.55
N ASP A 80 13.37 38.30 4.34
CA ASP A 80 12.58 38.78 3.19
C ASP A 80 11.98 37.65 2.34
N LYS A 81 12.22 36.38 2.71
CA LYS A 81 11.75 35.23 1.92
C LYS A 81 10.47 34.66 2.50
N LYS A 82 9.48 34.47 1.64
CA LYS A 82 8.30 33.66 1.93
C LYS A 82 8.69 32.19 1.87
N VAL A 83 8.47 31.49 2.96
CA VAL A 83 8.66 30.05 3.07
C VAL A 83 7.28 29.40 2.97
N GLU A 84 7.16 28.45 2.06
CA GLU A 84 5.92 27.72 1.84
C GLU A 84 6.12 26.27 2.26
N GLU A 85 5.22 25.79 3.11
CA GLU A 85 5.18 24.42 3.59
C GLU A 85 3.89 23.75 3.15
N TYR A 86 4.01 22.55 2.61
CA TYR A 86 2.87 21.76 2.16
C TYR A 86 2.97 20.32 2.64
N ASP A 87 1.84 19.80 3.12
CA ASP A 87 1.58 18.37 3.17
C ASP A 87 0.94 17.93 1.85
N ILE A 88 1.61 17.03 1.14
CA ILE A 88 1.12 16.47 -0.12
C ILE A 88 0.68 15.04 0.14
N PHE A 89 -0.60 14.75 -0.10
CA PHE A 89 -1.17 13.41 -0.04
C PHE A 89 -1.41 12.89 -1.46
N ARG A 90 -0.78 11.77 -1.82
CA ARG A 90 -0.93 11.16 -3.15
C ARG A 90 -1.48 9.75 -3.05
N LEU A 91 -2.55 9.52 -3.80
CA LEU A 91 -3.13 8.19 -3.97
C LEU A 91 -2.62 7.61 -5.29
N PHE A 92 -2.04 6.41 -5.22
CA PHE A 92 -1.51 5.70 -6.37
C PHE A 92 -2.20 4.36 -6.54
N GLU A 93 -2.21 3.88 -7.79
CA GLU A 93 -2.62 2.52 -8.14
C GLU A 93 -1.48 1.81 -8.88
N CYS A 94 -1.19 0.59 -8.46
CA CYS A 94 -0.17 -0.26 -9.08
C CYS A 94 -0.62 -0.76 -10.45
N ASN A 95 0.18 -0.53 -11.49
CA ASN A 95 -0.15 -1.06 -12.83
C ASN A 95 -0.14 -2.59 -12.89
N THR A 96 0.62 -3.26 -12.02
CA THR A 96 0.75 -4.72 -11.99
C THR A 96 -0.38 -5.40 -11.21
N CYS A 97 -0.52 -5.12 -9.91
CA CYS A 97 -1.51 -5.81 -9.05
C CYS A 97 -2.80 -5.02 -8.81
N LYS A 98 -2.91 -3.79 -9.34
CA LYS A 98 -4.04 -2.86 -9.10
C LYS A 98 -4.26 -2.45 -7.64
N GLY A 99 -3.31 -2.80 -6.75
CA GLY A 99 -3.33 -2.37 -5.36
C GLY A 99 -3.17 -0.86 -5.22
N ILE A 100 -3.89 -0.28 -4.26
CA ILE A 100 -3.91 1.16 -3.97
C ILE A 100 -2.94 1.48 -2.82
N GLN A 101 -2.18 2.57 -2.94
CA GLN A 101 -1.30 3.06 -1.87
C GLN A 101 -1.48 4.56 -1.64
N LEU A 102 -1.41 4.98 -0.38
CA LEU A 102 -1.47 6.38 0.03
C LEU A 102 -0.11 6.81 0.55
N TYR A 103 0.44 7.88 -0.03
CA TYR A 103 1.65 8.54 0.43
C TYR A 103 1.34 9.91 1.03
N HIS A 104 2.15 10.28 2.00
CA HIS A 104 2.27 11.63 2.52
C HIS A 104 3.71 12.12 2.29
N ILE A 105 3.85 13.31 1.72
CA ILE A 105 5.14 13.95 1.46
C ILE A 105 5.07 15.31 2.13
N TYR A 106 6.02 15.58 3.02
CA TYR A 106 6.23 16.91 3.56
C TYR A 106 7.18 17.67 2.63
N TRP A 107 6.74 18.82 2.13
CA TRP A 107 7.53 19.67 1.24
C TRP A 107 7.69 21.07 1.83
N HIS A 108 8.89 21.62 1.68
CA HIS A 108 9.29 22.94 2.13
C HIS A 108 10.00 23.66 0.99
N SER A 109 9.71 24.93 0.76
CA SER A 109 10.23 25.68 -0.39
C SER A 109 11.76 25.81 -0.45
N GLN A 110 12.43 25.55 0.67
CA GLN A 110 13.89 25.49 0.77
C GLN A 110 14.50 24.12 0.40
N TYR A 111 13.72 23.05 0.23
CA TYR A 111 14.21 21.72 -0.19
C TYR A 111 14.59 21.62 -1.67
N LYS A 112 14.91 22.73 -2.33
CA LYS A 112 15.43 22.73 -3.70
C LYS A 112 16.88 22.25 -3.72
N ARG A 113 17.09 20.94 -3.72
CA ARG A 113 18.35 20.33 -4.13
C ARG A 113 18.03 19.28 -5.20
N ASP A 114 18.72 19.33 -6.33
CA ASP A 114 18.37 18.60 -7.56
C ASP A 114 18.58 17.08 -7.48
N ASP A 115 19.02 16.55 -6.33
CA ASP A 115 19.43 15.16 -6.10
C ASP A 115 18.46 14.30 -5.28
N TYR A 116 17.36 14.86 -4.76
CA TYR A 116 16.41 14.12 -3.91
C TYR A 116 15.27 13.47 -4.72
N ASP A 117 15.03 12.18 -4.47
CA ASP A 117 13.79 11.51 -4.87
C ASP A 117 12.72 11.80 -3.80
N ILE A 118 11.73 12.63 -4.16
CA ILE A 118 10.66 13.05 -3.25
C ILE A 118 9.86 11.90 -2.63
N TYR A 119 9.94 10.69 -3.18
CA TYR A 119 9.24 9.51 -2.69
C TYR A 119 10.13 8.58 -1.88
N GLU A 120 11.39 8.39 -2.28
CA GLU A 120 12.34 7.57 -1.52
C GLU A 120 12.85 8.33 -0.29
N ASP A 121 13.08 9.65 -0.41
CA ASP A 121 13.72 10.45 0.65
C ASP A 121 12.73 11.19 1.56
N LEU A 122 11.61 11.67 1.00
CA LEU A 122 10.63 12.50 1.72
C LEU A 122 9.25 11.82 1.86
N GLY A 123 9.03 10.73 1.12
CA GLY A 123 7.74 10.06 1.04
C GLY A 123 7.50 9.10 2.19
N LYS A 124 6.42 9.29 2.93
CA LYS A 124 5.93 8.36 3.93
C LYS A 124 4.71 7.58 3.41
N LEU A 125 4.83 6.26 3.33
CA LEU A 125 3.71 5.37 3.05
C LEU A 125 2.73 5.39 4.24
N LEU A 126 1.49 5.82 4.01
CA LEU A 126 0.40 5.79 4.99
C LEU A 126 -0.50 4.57 4.83
N PHE A 127 -0.67 4.07 3.61
CA PHE A 127 -1.46 2.89 3.30
C PHE A 127 -0.83 2.09 2.15
N PRO A 128 -0.81 0.74 2.21
CA PRO A 128 -1.20 -0.10 3.34
C PRO A 128 -0.31 0.16 4.55
N LYS A 129 -0.90 0.11 5.75
CA LYS A 129 -0.13 0.14 6.99
C LYS A 129 0.51 -1.23 7.12
N ASN A 130 1.81 -1.32 6.84
CA ASN A 130 2.54 -2.54 7.13
C ASN A 130 2.63 -2.65 8.65
N GLU A 131 2.01 -3.67 9.23
CA GLU A 131 2.37 -4.09 10.57
C GLU A 131 3.84 -4.51 10.52
N SER A 132 4.71 -3.76 11.20
CA SER A 132 6.11 -4.10 11.25
C SER A 132 6.26 -5.40 12.03
N ILE A 133 6.42 -6.51 11.32
CA ILE A 133 6.86 -7.75 11.94
C ILE A 133 8.33 -7.53 12.31
N GLU A 134 8.68 -7.67 13.59
CA GLU A 134 10.06 -7.57 14.06
C GLU A 134 10.87 -8.80 13.61
N LEU A 135 11.21 -8.85 12.32
CA LEU A 135 12.02 -9.93 11.74
C LEU A 135 13.47 -9.92 12.22
N ASN A 136 13.92 -8.84 12.87
CA ASN A 136 15.28 -8.70 13.40
C ASN A 136 15.62 -9.74 14.50
N LYS A 137 14.60 -10.37 15.10
CA LYS A 137 14.78 -11.43 16.09
C LYS A 137 14.91 -12.82 15.48
N LEU A 138 14.69 -12.97 14.17
CA LEU A 138 14.80 -14.25 13.48
C LEU A 138 16.24 -14.46 12.96
N PRO A 139 16.74 -15.71 12.99
CA PRO A 139 17.97 -16.07 12.29
C PRO A 139 17.91 -15.73 10.79
N GLU A 140 19.02 -15.28 10.22
CA GLU A 140 19.09 -14.72 8.86
C GLU A 140 18.58 -15.69 7.79
N ASN A 141 18.84 -16.98 7.96
CA ASN A 141 18.39 -18.02 7.04
C ASN A 141 16.85 -18.18 7.06
N ILE A 142 16.20 -18.08 8.23
CA ILE A 142 14.75 -18.14 8.38
C ILE A 142 14.12 -16.85 7.87
N LYS A 143 14.71 -15.70 8.22
CA LYS A 143 14.29 -14.38 7.76
C LYS A 143 14.26 -14.30 6.23
N GLY A 144 15.34 -14.69 5.55
CA GLY A 144 15.41 -14.66 4.10
C GLY A 144 14.38 -15.56 3.42
N ALA A 145 14.08 -16.73 4.00
CA ALA A 145 13.02 -17.61 3.50
C ALA A 145 11.63 -17.00 3.66
N TYR A 146 11.34 -16.39 4.82
CA TYR A 146 10.08 -15.69 5.07
C TYR A 146 9.90 -14.48 4.14
N GLU A 147 10.93 -13.63 4.02
CA GLU A 147 10.90 -12.45 3.15
C GLU A 147 10.66 -12.85 1.70
N SER A 148 11.35 -13.88 1.21
CA SER A 148 11.15 -14.40 -0.16
C SER A 148 9.72 -14.88 -0.40
N ALA A 149 9.13 -15.59 0.57
CA ALA A 149 7.73 -16.02 0.49
C ALA A 149 6.77 -14.83 0.49
N ASN A 150 7.05 -13.82 1.32
CA ASN A 150 6.23 -12.63 1.44
C ASN A 150 6.21 -11.78 0.15
N LEU A 151 7.32 -11.75 -0.61
CA LEU A 151 7.39 -11.03 -1.89
C LEU A 151 6.38 -11.54 -2.92
N VAL A 152 6.09 -12.84 -2.91
CA VAL A 152 5.18 -13.49 -3.88
C VAL A 152 3.76 -13.65 -3.36
N ARG A 153 3.45 -13.16 -2.15
CA ARG A 153 2.15 -13.32 -1.47
C ARG A 153 0.94 -12.92 -2.31
N ASN A 154 1.08 -11.88 -3.14
CA ASN A 154 0.01 -11.35 -3.99
C ASN A 154 0.25 -11.63 -5.48
N VAL A 155 1.16 -12.55 -5.81
CA VAL A 155 1.58 -12.87 -7.17
C VAL A 155 1.36 -14.34 -7.48
N ASP A 156 1.78 -15.23 -6.57
CA ASP A 156 1.67 -16.67 -6.72
C ASP A 156 1.44 -17.31 -5.35
N ASP A 157 0.19 -17.69 -5.09
CA ASP A 157 -0.24 -18.26 -3.82
C ASP A 157 0.49 -19.58 -3.50
N ILE A 158 0.75 -20.41 -4.53
CA ILE A 158 1.40 -21.71 -4.36
C ILE A 158 2.86 -21.50 -3.95
N MET A 159 3.58 -20.63 -4.66
CA MET A 159 4.97 -20.29 -4.33
C MET A 159 5.08 -19.61 -2.96
N CYS A 160 4.12 -18.74 -2.62
CA CYS A 160 4.04 -18.13 -1.29
C CYS A 160 3.90 -19.20 -0.20
N ILE A 161 2.94 -20.12 -0.35
CA ILE A 161 2.70 -21.17 0.64
C ILE A 161 3.92 -22.10 0.77
N MET A 162 4.55 -22.49 -0.33
CA MET A 162 5.79 -23.29 -0.29
C MET A 162 6.93 -22.56 0.42
N GLY A 163 7.10 -21.26 0.15
CA GLY A 163 8.08 -20.42 0.83
C GLY A 163 7.82 -20.31 2.33
N LEU A 164 6.57 -20.09 2.74
CA LEU A 164 6.18 -20.05 4.15
C LEU A 164 6.40 -21.40 4.84
N ARG A 165 6.05 -22.50 4.18
CA ARG A 165 6.32 -23.86 4.68
C ARG A 165 7.81 -24.08 4.93
N ARG A 166 8.67 -23.68 3.98
CA ARG A 166 10.12 -23.75 4.12
C ARG A 166 10.62 -22.92 5.30
N ALA A 167 10.12 -21.69 5.47
CA ALA A 167 10.49 -20.85 6.61
C ALA A 167 10.12 -21.51 7.95
N LEU A 168 8.92 -22.10 8.05
CA LEU A 168 8.48 -22.83 9.25
C LEU A 168 9.31 -24.08 9.53
N GLU A 169 9.67 -24.86 8.50
CA GLU A 169 10.57 -26.01 8.66
C GLU A 169 11.95 -25.60 9.19
N MET A 170 12.48 -24.47 8.72
CA MET A 170 13.74 -23.92 9.21
C MET A 170 13.63 -23.47 10.67
N LEU A 171 12.54 -22.79 11.02
CA LEU A 171 12.25 -22.39 12.40
C LEU A 171 12.14 -23.61 13.34
N CYS A 172 11.49 -24.68 12.90
CA CYS A 172 11.38 -25.90 13.67
C CYS A 172 12.75 -26.53 13.95
N LYS A 173 13.61 -26.61 12.93
CA LYS A 173 14.97 -27.14 13.07
C LYS A 173 15.81 -26.30 14.02
N ASP A 174 15.72 -24.97 13.92
CA ASP A 174 16.42 -24.02 14.79
C ASP A 174 16.03 -24.18 16.26
N ASN A 175 14.77 -24.54 16.52
CA ASN A 175 14.23 -24.81 17.87
C ASN A 175 14.28 -26.29 18.28
N GLY A 176 15.06 -27.13 17.59
CA GLY A 176 15.30 -28.53 17.93
C GLY A 176 14.17 -29.51 17.58
N ALA A 177 13.10 -29.06 16.92
CA ALA A 177 12.00 -29.91 16.44
C ALA A 177 12.33 -30.43 15.02
N VAL A 178 13.11 -31.52 14.94
CA VAL A 178 13.67 -32.03 13.67
C VAL A 178 12.89 -33.20 13.06
N ASN A 179 12.18 -33.98 13.89
CA ASN A 179 11.56 -35.24 13.49
C ASN A 179 10.09 -35.09 13.09
N GLY A 180 9.62 -35.97 12.21
CA GLY A 180 8.21 -36.02 11.80
C GLY A 180 7.82 -34.98 10.75
N GLN A 181 6.52 -34.85 10.53
CA GLN A 181 5.93 -33.88 9.60
C GLN A 181 5.82 -32.48 10.25
N LEU A 182 5.72 -31.43 9.44
CA LEU A 182 5.64 -30.03 9.91
C LEU A 182 4.61 -29.83 11.04
N HIS A 183 3.41 -30.40 10.91
CA HIS A 183 2.37 -30.27 11.95
C HIS A 183 2.79 -30.85 13.31
N GLN A 184 3.58 -31.94 13.31
CA GLN A 184 4.08 -32.57 14.53
C GLN A 184 5.14 -31.67 15.18
N LYS A 185 6.04 -31.09 14.37
CA LYS A 185 7.07 -30.15 14.83
C LYS A 185 6.44 -28.89 15.43
N LEU A 186 5.44 -28.33 14.76
CA LEU A 186 4.71 -27.15 15.26
C LEU A 186 3.99 -27.44 16.58
N ASN A 187 3.34 -28.60 16.69
CA ASN A 187 2.72 -29.04 17.94
C ASN A 187 3.75 -29.23 19.06
N GLU A 188 4.93 -29.77 18.75
CA GLU A 188 6.03 -29.91 19.72
C GLU A 188 6.51 -28.55 20.24
N LEU A 189 6.73 -27.57 19.34
CA LEU A 189 7.12 -26.22 19.75
C LEU A 189 6.04 -25.51 20.56
N GLN A 190 4.78 -25.73 20.24
CA GLN A 190 3.64 -25.22 21.01
C GLN A 190 3.59 -25.84 22.42
N GLN A 191 3.78 -27.16 22.53
CA GLN A 191 3.84 -27.86 23.82
C GLN A 191 5.01 -27.38 24.68
N LYS A 192 6.14 -27.00 24.06
CA LYS A 192 7.29 -26.38 24.72
C LYS A 192 7.09 -24.91 25.10
N GLY A 193 5.96 -24.30 24.73
CA GLY A 193 5.68 -22.88 24.97
C GLY A 193 6.52 -21.91 24.13
N ILE A 194 7.20 -22.41 23.09
CA ILE A 194 8.01 -21.61 22.17
C ILE A 194 7.09 -20.88 21.18
N LEU A 195 6.07 -21.57 20.68
CA LEU A 195 5.03 -20.99 19.83
C LEU A 195 3.74 -20.77 20.61
N PRO A 196 3.01 -19.67 20.36
CA PRO A 196 1.66 -19.52 20.88
C PRO A 196 0.76 -20.64 20.34
N PRO A 197 -0.34 -20.97 21.02
CA PRO A 197 -1.27 -21.96 20.54
C PRO A 197 -1.79 -21.57 19.15
N LEU A 198 -1.32 -22.28 18.13
CA LEU A 198 -1.73 -22.09 16.76
C LEU A 198 -3.23 -22.34 16.70
N MET A 199 -4.00 -21.38 16.16
CA MET A 199 -5.37 -21.67 15.73
C MET A 199 -5.25 -22.82 14.71
N GLY A 200 -5.70 -24.02 15.08
CA GLY A 200 -5.37 -25.28 14.39
C GLY A 200 -5.62 -25.28 12.87
N ASP A 201 -6.42 -24.33 12.40
CA ASP A 201 -6.73 -24.08 11.00
C ASP A 201 -5.50 -23.68 10.16
N ILE A 202 -4.60 -22.84 10.67
CA ILE A 202 -3.44 -22.35 9.89
C ILE A 202 -2.45 -23.48 9.61
N ALA A 203 -2.17 -24.31 10.62
CA ALA A 203 -1.28 -25.45 10.49
C ALA A 203 -1.86 -26.52 9.53
N LYS A 204 -3.19 -26.67 9.53
CA LYS A 204 -3.90 -27.57 8.61
C LYS A 204 -3.83 -27.09 7.16
N VAL A 205 -4.04 -25.80 6.89
CA VAL A 205 -3.94 -25.23 5.53
C VAL A 205 -2.53 -25.45 4.95
N ILE A 206 -1.48 -25.13 5.71
CA ILE A 206 -0.09 -25.30 5.24
C ILE A 206 0.27 -26.77 4.99
N LYS A 207 -0.35 -27.70 5.75
CA LYS A 207 -0.20 -29.13 5.54
C LYS A 207 -0.90 -29.58 4.26
N ASP A 208 -2.18 -29.23 4.11
CA ASP A 208 -3.03 -29.74 3.04
C ASP A 208 -2.54 -29.24 1.68
N THR A 209 -2.12 -27.96 1.58
CA THR A 209 -1.55 -27.41 0.33
C THR A 209 -0.22 -28.09 -0.05
N GLY A 210 0.60 -28.51 0.90
CA GLY A 210 1.88 -29.18 0.63
C GLY A 210 1.76 -30.64 0.19
N ASN A 211 0.57 -31.26 0.32
CA ASN A 211 0.30 -32.63 -0.12
C ASN A 211 -0.43 -32.69 -1.47
N MET A 212 -0.77 -31.54 -2.05
CA MET A 212 -1.46 -31.43 -3.34
C MET A 212 -0.51 -31.32 -4.55
N SER A 213 0.80 -31.30 -4.31
CA SER A 213 1.87 -31.19 -5.30
C SER A 213 2.61 -32.51 -5.50
#